data_AF-A0A077QC15-F1
#
_entry.id   AF-A0A077QC15-F1
#
_cell.length_a   1.000
_cell.length_b   1.000
_cell.length_c   1.000
_cell.angle_alpha   90.00
_cell.angle_beta   90.00
_cell.angle_gamma   90.00
#
_symmetry.space_group_name_H-M   'P 1'
#
loop_
_entity.id
_entity.type
_entity.pdbx_description
1 polymer ?
#
loop_
_entity_poly.entity_id
_entity_poly.type
_entity_poly.pdbx_seq_one_letter_code
_entity_poly.pdbx_strand_id
1 'polypeptide(L)'
;MECPVTYPLKEILTVYWELWEIEEGYGELKQRQLNNTALLRSQTRSGIYQELWGILIAYNLVRLEMSRMAKAYRVEPLRISFINALRLGAVDVLRS
;
A
#
# COMPACT_ATOMS: atom_id res chain seq x y z
N MET A 1 0.32 33.50 10.78
CA MET A 1 -0.77 32.62 10.33
C MET A 1 -1.29 31.94 11.58
N GLU A 2 -2.36 32.46 12.17
CA GLU A 2 -2.97 31.84 13.35
C GLU A 2 -3.76 30.60 12.91
N CYS A 3 -3.54 29.49 13.61
CA CYS A 3 -4.24 28.23 13.36
C CYS A 3 -5.71 28.42 13.81
N PRO A 4 -6.71 28.03 12.99
CA PRO A 4 -8.11 28.19 13.37
C PRO A 4 -8.38 27.41 14.67
N VAL A 5 -8.93 28.11 15.67
CA VAL A 5 -9.28 27.58 17.01
C VAL A 5 -10.23 26.37 16.93
N THR A 6 -10.89 26.19 15.78
CA THR A 6 -11.86 25.13 15.47
C THR A 6 -11.26 23.73 15.51
N TYR A 7 -9.97 23.56 15.18
CA TYR A 7 -9.33 22.24 15.17
C TYR A 7 -7.99 22.30 15.92
N PRO A 8 -7.82 21.54 17.01
CA PRO A 8 -6.56 21.47 17.74
C PRO A 8 -5.41 21.03 16.82
N LEU A 9 -4.27 21.73 16.89
CA LEU A 9 -3.09 21.44 16.07
C LEU A 9 -2.66 19.97 16.13
N LYS A 10 -2.74 19.35 17.31
CA LYS A 10 -2.36 17.94 17.52
C LYS A 10 -3.23 16.97 16.71
N GLU A 11 -4.52 17.26 16.58
CA GLU A 11 -5.46 16.42 15.82
C GLU A 11 -5.17 16.54 14.32
N ILE A 12 -4.96 17.77 13.84
CA ILE A 12 -4.55 18.02 12.44
C ILE A 12 -3.25 17.29 12.12
N LEU A 13 -2.25 17.37 13.01
CA LEU A 13 -0.95 16.72 12.81
C LEU A 13 -1.12 15.20 12.69
N THR A 14 -1.96 14.60 13.54
CA THR A 14 -2.19 13.15 13.55
C THR A 14 -2.81 12.68 12.23
N VAL A 15 -3.88 13.33 11.78
CA VAL A 15 -4.53 13.01 10.50
C VAL A 15 -3.59 13.25 9.32
N TYR A 16 -2.78 14.32 9.38
CA TYR A 16 -1.80 14.60 8.35
C TYR A 16 -0.74 13.48 8.23
N TRP A 17 -0.27 12.95 9.37
CA TRP A 17 0.64 11.81 9.38
C TRP A 17 0.00 10.55 8.79
N GLU A 18 -1.24 10.23 9.17
CA GLU A 18 -1.98 9.09 8.61
C GLU A 18 -2.18 9.22 7.08
N LEU A 19 -2.49 10.42 6.59
CA LEU A 19 -2.59 10.69 5.16
C LEU A 19 -1.26 10.51 4.45
N TRP A 20 -0.16 10.99 5.02
CA TRP A 20 1.15 10.82 4.42
C TRP A 20 1.53 9.34 4.32
N GLU A 21 1.21 8.52 5.32
CA GLU A 21 1.42 7.07 5.24
C GLU A 21 0.61 6.42 4.12
N ILE A 22 -0.63 6.89 3.89
CA ILE A 22 -1.47 6.44 2.77
C ILE A 22 -0.87 6.87 1.42
N GLU A 23 -0.44 8.13 1.30
CA GLU A 23 0.19 8.68 0.10
C GLU A 23 1.49 7.94 -0.25
N GLU A 24 2.33 7.69 0.75
CA GLU A 24 3.54 6.88 0.61
C GLU A 24 3.18 5.48 0.12
N GLY A 25 2.12 4.87 0.66
CA GLY A 25 1.60 3.58 0.19
C GLY A 25 1.16 3.58 -1.28
N TYR A 26 0.55 4.67 -1.77
CA TYR A 26 0.26 4.83 -3.20
C TYR A 26 1.53 4.99 -4.05
N GLY A 27 2.58 5.61 -3.49
CA GLY A 27 3.92 5.63 -4.07
C GLY A 27 4.50 4.22 -4.24
N GLU A 28 4.36 3.36 -3.23
CA GLU A 28 4.80 1.97 -3.30
C GLU A 28 4.12 1.18 -4.42
N LEU A 29 2.82 1.39 -4.65
CA LEU A 29 2.09 0.75 -5.75
C LEU A 29 2.68 1.15 -7.12
N LYS A 30 2.84 2.45 -7.37
CA LYS A 30 3.30 2.96 -8.67
C LYS A 30 4.77 2.68 -8.92
N GLN A 31 5.62 2.91 -7.92
CA GLN A 31 7.06 2.85 -8.06
C GLN A 31 7.62 1.45 -7.82
N ARG A 32 7.09 0.71 -6.85
CA ARG A 32 7.66 -0.57 -6.41
C ARG A 32 6.90 -1.75 -7.03
N GLN A 33 5.58 -1.80 -6.90
CA GLN A 33 4.79 -2.91 -7.43
C GLN A 33 4.73 -2.90 -8.97
N LEU A 34 4.54 -1.72 -9.57
CA LEU A 34 4.53 -1.57 -11.02
C LEU A 34 5.91 -1.27 -11.61
N ASN A 35 6.95 -1.14 -10.77
CA ASN A 35 8.32 -0.83 -11.20
C ASN A 35 8.40 0.37 -12.17
N ASN A 36 7.63 1.44 -11.91
CA ASN A 36 7.45 2.60 -12.80
C ASN A 36 6.97 2.27 -14.23
N THR A 37 6.52 1.04 -14.47
CA THR A 37 6.03 0.55 -15.76
C THR A 37 4.51 0.45 -15.69
N ALA A 38 3.86 1.56 -15.36
CA ALA A 38 2.40 1.64 -15.22
C ALA A 38 1.70 1.77 -16.59
N LEU A 39 2.03 0.89 -17.52
CA LEU A 39 1.37 0.78 -18.82
C LEU A 39 0.34 -0.34 -18.76
N LEU A 40 -0.93 0.03 -18.76
CA LEU A 40 -2.03 -0.92 -18.98
C LEU A 40 -1.94 -1.43 -20.42
N ARG A 41 -2.09 -2.75 -20.61
CA ARG A 41 -1.88 -3.41 -21.89
C ARG A 41 -3.14 -3.44 -22.74
N SER A 42 -4.31 -3.55 -22.12
CA SER A 42 -5.60 -3.60 -22.79
C SER A 42 -5.97 -2.25 -23.37
N GLN A 43 -6.48 -2.29 -24.61
CA GLN A 43 -7.07 -1.14 -25.30
C GLN A 43 -8.61 -1.13 -25.22
N THR A 44 -9.20 -2.10 -24.51
CA THR A 44 -10.65 -2.16 -24.28
C THR A 44 -10.99 -1.69 -22.87
N ARG A 45 -12.15 -1.02 -22.70
CA ARG A 45 -12.62 -0.56 -21.38
C ARG A 45 -12.67 -1.71 -20.37
N SER A 46 -13.26 -2.85 -20.73
CA SER A 46 -13.39 -4.01 -19.84
C SER A 46 -12.02 -4.55 -19.40
N GLY A 47 -11.07 -4.70 -20.33
CA GLY A 47 -9.73 -5.19 -19.99
C GLY A 47 -8.93 -4.18 -19.15
N ILE A 48 -9.12 -2.87 -19.37
CA ILE A 48 -8.53 -1.82 -18.51
C ILE A 48 -9.02 -1.97 -17.07
N TYR A 49 -10.33 -2.16 -16.87
CA TYR A 49 -10.88 -2.39 -15.53
C TYR A 49 -10.32 -3.68 -14.92
N GLN A 50 -10.23 -4.77 -15.69
CA GLN A 50 -9.68 -6.03 -15.21
C GLN A 50 -8.22 -5.89 -14.74
N GLU A 51 -7.38 -5.21 -15.52
CA GLU A 51 -5.98 -4.96 -15.16
C GLU A 51 -5.86 -4.09 -13.91
N LEU A 52 -6.65 -3.02 -13.82
CA LEU A 52 -6.68 -2.15 -12.64
C LEU A 52 -7.09 -2.92 -11.38
N TRP A 53 -8.14 -3.74 -11.48
CA TRP A 53 -8.56 -4.61 -10.38
C TRP A 53 -7.47 -5.61 -10.01
N GLY A 54 -6.79 -6.22 -10.98
CA GLY A 54 -5.67 -7.12 -10.73
C GLY A 54 -4.53 -6.45 -9.94
N ILE A 55 -4.16 -5.23 -10.32
CA ILE A 55 -3.13 -4.44 -9.62
C ILE A 55 -3.56 -4.13 -8.17
N LEU A 56 -4.80 -3.68 -7.98
CA LEU A 56 -5.34 -3.34 -6.65
C LEU A 56 -5.46 -4.57 -5.76
N ILE A 57 -5.89 -5.71 -6.31
CA ILE A 57 -5.98 -6.98 -5.58
C ILE A 57 -4.58 -7.42 -5.14
N ALA A 58 -3.59 -7.39 -6.04
CA ALA A 58 -2.22 -7.77 -5.72
C ALA A 58 -1.62 -6.86 -4.62
N TYR A 59 -1.87 -5.55 -4.68
CA TYR A 59 -1.43 -4.60 -3.64
C TYR A 59 -2.02 -4.95 -2.28
N ASN A 60 -3.34 -5.15 -2.21
CA ASN A 60 -4.04 -5.46 -0.98
C ASN A 60 -3.63 -6.83 -0.41
N LEU A 61 -3.32 -7.80 -1.27
CA LEU A 61 -2.82 -9.10 -0.84
C LEU A 61 -1.48 -8.98 -0.13
N VAL A 62 -0.53 -8.21 -0.68
CA VAL A 62 0.77 -7.95 -0.03
C VAL A 62 0.57 -7.25 1.31
N ARG A 63 -0.31 -6.24 1.38
CA ARG A 63 -0.63 -5.55 2.64
C ARG A 63 -1.25 -6.49 3.68
N LEU A 64 -2.09 -7.43 3.26
CA LEU A 64 -2.67 -8.43 4.14
C LEU A 64 -1.59 -9.35 4.72
N GLU A 65 -0.65 -9.82 3.90
CA GLU A 65 0.48 -10.64 4.37
C GLU A 65 1.40 -9.87 5.32
N MET A 66 1.69 -8.60 5.02
CA MET A 66 2.43 -7.74 5.96
C MET A 66 1.70 -7.64 7.31
N SER A 67 0.37 -7.48 7.31
CA SER A 67 -0.42 -7.46 8.54
C SER A 67 -0.34 -8.78 9.32
N ARG A 68 -0.37 -9.92 8.62
CA ARG A 68 -0.23 -11.26 9.24
C ARG A 68 1.17 -11.45 9.84
N MET A 69 2.22 -11.10 9.11
CA MET A 69 3.61 -11.15 9.60
C MET A 69 3.81 -10.23 10.80
N ALA A 70 3.28 -9.01 10.75
CA ALA A 70 3.37 -8.04 11.83
C ALA A 70 2.77 -8.58 13.14
N LYS A 71 1.61 -9.24 13.04
CA LYS A 71 0.98 -9.95 14.18
C LYS A 71 1.86 -11.09 14.69
N ALA A 72 2.42 -11.91 13.80
CA ALA A 72 3.28 -13.03 14.19
C ALA A 72 4.57 -12.58 14.91
N TYR A 73 5.19 -11.50 14.43
CA TYR A 73 6.45 -10.97 14.98
C TYR A 73 6.26 -9.87 16.05
N ARG A 74 5.02 -9.53 16.41
CA ARG A 74 4.66 -8.47 17.37
C ARG A 74 5.31 -7.12 17.05
N VAL A 75 5.33 -6.77 15.77
CA VAL A 75 5.79 -5.47 15.28
C VAL A 75 4.64 -4.74 14.61
N GLU A 76 4.74 -3.43 14.48
CA GLU A 76 3.79 -2.66 13.71
C GLU A 76 3.89 -2.98 12.20
N PRO A 77 2.78 -3.14 11.46
CA PRO A 77 2.80 -3.50 10.04
C PRO A 77 3.63 -2.57 9.16
N LEU A 78 3.66 -1.28 9.51
CA LEU A 78 4.42 -0.26 8.78
C LEU A 78 5.94 -0.41 8.94
N ARG A 79 6.42 -1.19 9.93
CA ARG A 79 7.85 -1.51 10.06
C ARG A 79 8.32 -2.63 9.15
N ILE A 80 7.40 -3.30 8.45
CA ILE A 80 7.75 -4.35 7.48
C ILE A 80 7.92 -3.68 6.11
N SER A 81 9.04 -3.96 5.43
CA SER A 81 9.27 -3.43 4.09
C SER A 81 8.32 -4.08 3.09
N PHE A 82 7.56 -3.25 2.35
CA PHE A 82 6.66 -3.70 1.29
C PHE A 82 7.39 -4.50 0.19
N ILE A 83 8.61 -4.09 -0.19
CA ILE A 83 9.41 -4.79 -1.22
C ILE A 83 9.78 -6.19 -0.75
N ASN A 84 10.21 -6.31 0.51
CA ASN A 84 10.58 -7.60 1.07
C ASN A 84 9.35 -8.51 1.20
N ALA A 85 8.21 -7.96 1.62
CA ALA A 85 6.95 -8.71 1.65
C ALA A 85 6.51 -9.17 0.26
N LEU A 86 6.62 -8.31 -0.77
CA LEU A 86 6.32 -8.67 -2.15
C LEU A 86 7.25 -9.77 -2.69
N ARG A 87 8.55 -9.73 -2.37
CA ARG A 87 9.55 -10.71 -2.85
C ARG A 87 9.51 -12.04 -2.09
N LEU A 88 9.31 -12.00 -0.77
CA LEU A 88 9.38 -13.17 0.11
C LEU A 88 8.00 -13.82 0.30
N GLY A 89 6.93 -13.03 0.42
CA GLY A 89 5.57 -13.55 0.60
C GLY A 89 5.07 -14.36 -0.61
N ALA A 90 5.56 -14.04 -1.82
CA ALA A 90 5.31 -14.86 -3.01
C ALA A 90 5.85 -16.31 -2.86
N VAL A 91 6.88 -16.53 -2.04
CA VAL A 91 7.45 -17.86 -1.79
C VAL A 91 6.60 -18.66 -0.81
N ASP A 92 6.00 -18.00 0.20
CA ASP A 92 5.16 -18.68 1.20
C ASP A 92 3.77 -19.03 0.67
N VAL A 93 3.17 -18.15 -0.15
CA VAL A 93 1.86 -18.42 -0.81
C VAL A 93 1.92 -19.61 -1.79
N LEU A 94 3.08 -19.88 -2.40
CA LEU A 94 3.26 -21.03 -3.31
C LEU A 94 3.52 -22.36 -2.57
N ARG A 95 3.63 -22.34 -1.25
CA ARG A 95 3.90 -23.52 -0.40
C ARG A 95 2.71 -23.93 0.46
N SER A 96 1.58 -23.24 0.36
CA SER A 96 0.35 -23.48 1.15
C SER A 96 -0.78 -24.08 0.33
#